data_AF-A0AAV4ATG4-F1
#
_entry.id   AF-A0AAV4ATG4-F1
#
_cell.length_a   1.000
_cell.length_b   1.000
_cell.length_c   1.000
_cell.angle_alpha   90.00
_cell.angle_beta   90.00
_cell.angle_gamma   90.00
#
_symmetry.space_group_name_H-M   'P 1'
#
loop_
_entity.id
_entity.type
_entity.pdbx_description
1 polymer ?
#
loop_
_entity_poly.entity_id
_entity_poly.type
_entity_poly.pdbx_seq_one_letter_code
_entity_poly.pdbx_strand_id
1 'polypeptide(L)'
;MITILEQHTTNLIKHLRIIGLTVNTTKTQAIPFNTKDEITLTIDGTEIGTKPTAKFLALTLTFDKHSTYREYIQNLSNEASKNISPVKPQLRRSILPTCTSFSGYHGEVEEIVKLECVGHVQKRVGTRCRRLKQGRKLEDGKGIAGTGRLTDKMIDTLQNYYGFAIHQNAGNLPGMIKAVKAILGHLSSTDQDPNHEFCDASWCGFLKDPNTYRHKNALPKCIIKLLEPIFNDLTSESLLQKCLHGKTQNNNECLNKLIWDRCSKEYFVERKTVEEAVYSAVAHFNDGPSSILKVLNKLGVSPGYYTGQKCTAKDVQRIKKSACRSTEVAKKQEKQKSYKERFPG
;
A
#
# COMPACT_ATOMS: atom_id res chain seq x y z
N MET A 1 -30.55 -12.25 15.48
CA MET A 1 -30.54 -11.35 14.30
C MET A 1 -31.81 -10.51 14.25
N ILE A 2 -33.00 -11.14 14.35
CA ILE A 2 -34.31 -10.45 14.43
C ILE A 2 -34.38 -9.46 15.61
N THR A 3 -33.93 -9.85 16.80
CA THR A 3 -33.94 -9.01 18.01
C THR A 3 -33.09 -7.75 17.92
N ILE A 4 -31.99 -7.79 17.15
CA ILE A 4 -31.12 -6.64 16.92
C ILE A 4 -31.79 -5.68 15.93
N LEU A 5 -32.41 -6.22 14.88
CA LEU A 5 -33.15 -5.45 13.89
C LEU A 5 -34.31 -4.68 14.53
N GLU A 6 -35.10 -5.36 15.37
CA GLU A 6 -36.21 -4.76 16.12
C GLU A 6 -35.75 -3.63 17.06
N GLN A 7 -34.60 -3.81 17.71
CA GLN A 7 -34.01 -2.80 18.58
C GLN A 7 -33.58 -1.55 17.78
N HIS A 8 -32.94 -1.73 16.62
CA HIS A 8 -32.54 -0.62 15.75
C HIS A 8 -33.74 0.11 15.15
N THR A 9 -34.78 -0.62 14.71
CA THR A 9 -36.02 -0.03 14.21
C THR A 9 -36.72 0.78 15.29
N THR A 10 -36.78 0.27 16.52
CA THR A 10 -37.38 0.97 17.67
C THR A 10 -36.62 2.27 18.00
N ASN A 11 -35.30 2.23 17.96
CA ASN A 11 -34.47 3.41 18.19
C ASN A 11 -34.62 4.46 17.09
N LEU A 12 -34.72 4.02 15.82
CA LEU A 12 -34.94 4.92 14.69
C LEU A 12 -36.31 5.60 14.77
N ILE A 13 -37.38 4.84 15.05
CA ILE A 13 -38.74 5.40 15.19
C ILE A 13 -38.78 6.42 16.34
N LYS A 14 -38.11 6.15 17.47
CA LYS A 14 -37.98 7.12 18.57
C LYS A 14 -37.28 8.39 18.12
N HIS A 15 -36.18 8.28 17.37
CA HIS A 15 -35.45 9.43 16.87
C HIS A 15 -36.28 10.27 15.88
N LEU A 16 -37.02 9.62 14.98
CA LEU A 16 -37.91 10.29 14.01
C LEU A 16 -39.04 11.06 14.70
N ARG A 17 -39.58 10.54 15.81
CA ARG A 17 -40.58 11.26 16.61
C ARG A 17 -39.99 12.48 17.32
N ILE A 18 -38.74 12.41 17.79
CA ILE A 18 -38.05 13.53 18.44
C ILE A 18 -37.84 14.71 17.48
N ILE A 19 -37.59 14.42 16.19
CA ILE A 19 -37.47 15.45 15.14
C ILE A 19 -38.82 15.88 14.54
N GLY A 20 -39.94 15.51 15.18
CA GLY A 20 -41.28 15.98 14.82
C GLY A 20 -41.95 15.22 13.67
N LEU A 21 -41.39 14.10 13.21
CA LEU A 21 -41.96 13.29 12.13
C LEU A 21 -42.89 12.20 12.68
N THR A 22 -44.10 12.11 12.13
CA THR A 22 -45.07 11.09 12.53
C THR A 22 -44.88 9.83 11.67
N VAL A 23 -44.47 8.73 12.31
CA VAL A 23 -44.29 7.44 11.64
C VAL A 23 -45.58 6.63 11.71
N ASN A 24 -46.12 6.23 10.56
CA ASN A 24 -47.30 5.37 10.48
C ASN A 24 -46.92 3.91 10.77
N THR A 25 -47.14 3.48 12.01
CA THR A 25 -46.70 2.17 12.52
C THR A 25 -47.50 1.00 11.96
N THR A 26 -48.71 1.20 11.41
CA THR A 26 -49.47 0.12 10.76
C THR A 26 -48.98 -0.20 9.35
N LYS A 27 -48.21 0.70 8.73
CA LYS A 27 -47.60 0.51 7.40
C LYS A 27 -46.07 0.33 7.43
N THR A 28 -45.45 0.33 8.61
CA THR A 28 -43.99 0.24 8.75
C THR A 28 -43.59 -1.17 9.17
N GLN A 29 -42.80 -1.87 8.34
CA GLN A 29 -42.28 -3.20 8.63
C GLN A 29 -40.75 -3.23 8.54
N ALA A 30 -40.09 -3.93 9.46
CA ALA A 30 -38.67 -4.25 9.39
C ALA A 30 -38.49 -5.62 8.72
N ILE A 31 -37.82 -5.66 7.56
CA ILE A 31 -37.63 -6.90 6.80
C ILE A 31 -36.14 -7.29 6.84
N PRO A 32 -35.80 -8.49 7.35
CA PRO A 32 -34.43 -8.98 7.33
C PRO A 32 -34.02 -9.35 5.90
N PHE A 33 -32.88 -8.82 5.45
CA PHE A 33 -32.29 -9.11 4.14
C PHE A 33 -31.63 -10.50 4.12
N ASN A 34 -32.41 -11.57 3.99
CA ASN A 34 -31.88 -12.87 3.55
C ASN A 34 -32.94 -13.87 3.01
N THR A 35 -34.14 -13.42 2.64
CA THR A 35 -35.11 -14.30 1.97
C THR A 35 -34.94 -14.16 0.45
N LYS A 36 -34.93 -15.30 -0.26
CA LYS A 36 -34.89 -15.35 -1.73
C LYS A 36 -36.21 -14.89 -2.37
N ASP A 37 -37.20 -14.57 -1.54
CA ASP A 37 -38.58 -14.31 -1.93
C ASP A 37 -38.76 -12.86 -2.39
N GLU A 38 -39.48 -12.67 -3.49
CA GLU A 38 -39.87 -11.36 -4.01
C GLU A 38 -40.83 -10.65 -3.05
N ILE A 39 -40.63 -9.35 -2.86
CA ILE A 39 -41.51 -8.53 -2.03
C ILE A 39 -42.30 -7.61 -2.96
N THR A 40 -43.63 -7.62 -2.82
CA THR A 40 -44.52 -6.73 -3.56
C THR A 40 -44.76 -5.47 -2.75
N LEU A 41 -44.44 -4.30 -3.32
CA LEU A 41 -44.70 -3.00 -2.71
C LEU A 41 -45.83 -2.30 -3.46
N THR A 42 -46.83 -1.82 -2.73
CA THR A 42 -47.92 -1.02 -3.29
C THR A 42 -47.67 0.46 -3.01
N ILE A 43 -47.47 1.26 -4.07
CA ILE A 43 -47.34 2.71 -3.97
C ILE A 43 -48.49 3.33 -4.77
N ASP A 44 -49.30 4.16 -4.12
CA ASP A 44 -50.46 4.85 -4.70
C ASP A 44 -51.41 3.94 -5.52
N GLY A 45 -51.69 2.75 -5.00
CA GLY A 45 -52.61 1.77 -5.62
C GLY A 45 -51.99 0.92 -6.72
N THR A 46 -50.69 1.09 -7.02
CA THR A 46 -49.98 0.29 -8.02
C THR A 46 -49.03 -0.70 -7.33
N GLU A 47 -49.20 -2.00 -7.60
CA GLU A 47 -48.35 -3.06 -7.06
C GLU A 47 -47.11 -3.28 -7.92
N ILE A 48 -45.92 -3.30 -7.29
CA ILE A 48 -44.64 -3.53 -7.95
C ILE A 48 -43.93 -4.67 -7.21
N GLY A 49 -43.73 -5.81 -7.88
CA GLY A 49 -42.92 -6.92 -7.37
C GLY A 49 -41.43 -6.64 -7.55
N THR A 50 -40.63 -6.65 -6.48
CA THR A 50 -39.17 -6.51 -6.57
C THR A 50 -38.40 -7.42 -5.60
N LYS A 51 -37.26 -7.93 -6.06
CA LYS A 51 -36.17 -8.41 -5.17
C LYS A 51 -35.52 -7.18 -4.52
N PRO A 52 -34.99 -7.29 -3.29
CA PRO A 52 -34.90 -6.15 -2.39
C PRO A 52 -33.81 -5.15 -2.83
N THR A 53 -34.21 -4.30 -3.76
CA THR A 53 -33.53 -3.08 -4.17
C THR A 53 -34.51 -1.97 -3.85
N ALA A 54 -34.26 -1.27 -2.74
CA ALA A 54 -35.09 -0.15 -2.34
C ALA A 54 -34.85 1.00 -3.33
N LYS A 55 -35.85 1.32 -4.16
CA LYS A 55 -35.88 2.55 -4.93
C LYS A 55 -36.49 3.63 -4.05
N PHE A 56 -35.71 4.65 -3.71
CA PHE A 56 -36.19 5.83 -2.99
C PHE A 56 -35.97 7.05 -3.89
N LEU A 57 -37.05 7.82 -4.12
CA LEU A 57 -37.03 9.09 -4.86
C LEU A 57 -36.23 9.05 -6.18
N ALA A 58 -36.63 8.17 -7.11
CA ALA A 58 -36.03 8.03 -8.45
C ALA A 58 -34.53 7.69 -8.50
N LEU A 59 -33.88 7.41 -7.36
CA LEU A 59 -32.52 6.88 -7.32
C LEU A 59 -32.59 5.36 -7.19
N THR A 60 -32.12 4.67 -8.23
CA THR A 60 -31.89 3.23 -8.16
C THR A 60 -30.60 2.99 -7.39
N LEU A 61 -30.72 2.62 -6.11
CA LEU A 61 -29.57 2.17 -5.32
C LEU A 61 -29.32 0.68 -5.62
N THR A 62 -28.54 0.41 -6.66
CA THR A 62 -27.89 -0.88 -6.84
C THR A 62 -26.73 -0.97 -5.84
N PHE A 63 -26.94 -1.72 -4.75
CA PHE A 63 -25.86 -2.12 -3.87
C PHE A 63 -25.20 -3.38 -4.40
N ASP A 64 -24.37 -3.21 -5.42
CA ASP A 64 -23.23 -4.10 -5.64
C ASP A 64 -21.96 -3.25 -5.41
N LYS A 65 -21.57 -3.10 -4.13
CA LYS A 65 -20.66 -2.01 -3.72
C LYS A 65 -19.60 -2.36 -2.65
N HIS A 66 -19.15 -3.61 -2.57
CA HIS A 66 -17.90 -3.88 -1.83
C HIS A 66 -16.66 -3.30 -2.55
N SER A 67 -16.74 -3.04 -3.87
CA SER A 67 -15.67 -2.47 -4.70
C SER A 67 -15.58 -0.94 -4.59
N THR A 68 -16.70 -0.21 -4.67
CA THR A 68 -16.67 1.26 -4.80
C THR A 68 -16.32 2.01 -3.52
N TYR A 69 -16.69 1.51 -2.34
CA TYR A 69 -16.33 2.16 -1.06
C TYR A 69 -14.83 1.99 -0.77
N ARG A 70 -14.29 0.80 -1.04
CA ARG A 70 -12.86 0.51 -0.89
C ARG A 70 -12.01 1.35 -1.86
N GLU A 71 -12.42 1.48 -3.11
CA GLU A 71 -11.75 2.33 -4.10
C GLU A 71 -11.81 3.82 -3.71
N TYR A 72 -12.96 4.29 -3.24
CA TYR A 72 -13.12 5.67 -2.77
C TYR A 72 -12.18 6.01 -1.61
N ILE A 73 -12.10 5.12 -0.61
CA ILE A 73 -11.21 5.26 0.55
C ILE A 73 -9.73 5.18 0.13
N GLN A 74 -9.40 4.30 -0.82
CA GLN A 74 -8.05 4.21 -1.36
C GLN A 74 -7.67 5.50 -2.09
N ASN A 75 -8.60 6.12 -2.81
CA ASN A 75 -8.38 7.39 -3.51
C ASN A 75 -8.17 8.55 -2.54
N LEU A 76 -8.99 8.66 -1.48
CA LEU A 76 -8.80 9.65 -0.42
C LEU A 76 -7.46 9.48 0.32
N SER A 77 -7.08 8.25 0.66
CA SER A 77 -5.77 7.95 1.27
C SER A 77 -4.62 8.32 0.32
N ASN A 78 -4.75 7.99 -0.97
CA ASN A 78 -3.76 8.36 -1.98
C ASN A 78 -3.64 9.87 -2.14
N GLU A 79 -4.75 10.61 -2.08
CA GLU A 79 -4.79 12.07 -2.21
C GLU A 79 -4.24 12.78 -0.97
N ALA A 80 -4.58 12.31 0.23
CA ALA A 80 -3.97 12.78 1.47
C ALA A 80 -2.46 12.48 1.52
N SER A 81 -2.04 11.32 0.98
CA SER A 81 -0.61 10.96 0.87
C SER A 81 0.15 11.82 -0.14
N LYS A 82 -0.52 12.33 -1.18
CA LYS A 82 0.08 13.25 -2.15
C LYS A 82 0.51 14.56 -1.47
N ASN A 83 -0.23 15.04 -0.48
CA ASN A 83 0.03 16.32 0.20
C ASN A 83 1.09 16.26 1.32
N ILE A 84 1.94 15.21 1.37
CA ILE A 84 2.94 15.00 2.43
C ILE A 84 4.34 15.33 1.90
N SER A 85 4.84 16.54 2.17
CA SER A 85 6.25 16.89 1.93
C SER A 85 7.16 16.21 2.97
N PRO A 86 8.39 15.77 2.60
CA PRO A 86 9.37 15.29 3.55
C PRO A 86 10.05 16.48 4.26
N VAL A 87 9.59 16.82 5.47
CA VAL A 87 10.30 17.81 6.31
C VAL A 87 11.61 17.18 6.80
N LYS A 88 12.75 17.71 6.33
CA LYS A 88 14.09 17.41 6.90
C LYS A 88 14.15 17.92 8.35
N PRO A 89 14.82 17.20 9.27
CA PRO A 89 14.97 17.65 10.65
C PRO A 89 16.02 18.77 10.71
N GLN A 90 15.57 20.03 10.73
CA GLN A 90 16.43 21.16 11.06
C GLN A 90 16.20 21.58 12.52
N LEU A 91 17.27 21.54 13.31
CA LEU A 91 17.33 22.20 14.61
C LEU A 91 17.20 23.72 14.42
N ARG A 92 16.26 24.39 15.11
CA ARG A 92 16.52 25.41 16.14
C ARG A 92 15.30 26.27 16.48
N ARG A 93 15.19 26.48 17.80
CA ARG A 93 14.64 27.57 18.63
C ARG A 93 13.91 28.77 17.99
N SER A 94 12.87 29.16 18.76
CA SER A 94 12.42 30.50 19.13
C SER A 94 11.87 31.42 18.04
N ILE A 95 10.57 31.72 18.13
CA ILE A 95 9.98 33.03 18.45
C ILE A 95 8.48 32.90 18.12
N LEU A 96 7.61 33.16 19.11
CA LEU A 96 6.21 33.51 18.85
C LEU A 96 6.20 34.92 18.24
N PRO A 97 5.41 35.14 17.18
CA PRO A 97 4.42 36.20 17.31
C PRO A 97 3.03 35.77 16.83
N THR A 98 2.11 36.61 17.29
CA THR A 98 0.66 36.65 17.21
C THR A 98 0.03 36.49 15.83
N CYS A 99 -1.17 35.92 15.87
CA CYS A 99 -2.20 35.83 14.83
C CYS A 99 -2.38 37.11 13.99
N THR A 100 -2.46 36.94 12.67
CA THR A 100 -3.48 37.56 11.80
C THR A 100 -3.48 36.90 10.41
N SER A 101 -4.68 36.69 9.85
CA SER A 101 -4.98 36.26 8.47
C SER A 101 -4.36 34.95 7.95
N PHE A 102 -5.21 33.94 7.76
CA PHE A 102 -4.92 32.75 6.96
C PHE A 102 -4.91 33.15 5.48
N SER A 103 -3.77 33.63 4.98
CA SER A 103 -3.49 33.70 3.54
C SER A 103 -2.11 33.07 3.27
N GLY A 104 -2.06 32.16 2.30
CA GLY A 104 -0.81 31.70 1.69
C GLY A 104 -0.03 30.60 2.42
N TYR A 105 -0.51 29.35 2.36
CA TYR A 105 0.37 28.18 2.27
C TYR A 105 0.05 27.39 1.00
N HIS A 106 0.12 28.07 -0.14
CA HIS A 106 0.38 27.41 -1.41
C HIS A 106 1.87 27.58 -1.66
N GLY A 107 2.69 26.70 -1.07
CA GLY A 107 4.00 26.45 -1.65
C GLY A 107 3.78 26.01 -3.10
N GLU A 108 4.70 26.35 -4.00
CA GLU A 108 4.67 25.86 -5.38
C GLU A 108 4.31 24.37 -5.37
N VAL A 109 3.28 24.00 -6.13
CA VAL A 109 2.82 22.61 -6.22
C VAL A 109 3.91 21.85 -6.99
N GLU A 110 4.96 21.43 -6.30
CA GLU A 110 5.92 20.47 -6.84
C GLU A 110 5.13 19.23 -7.28
N GLU A 111 5.40 18.74 -8.48
CA GLU A 111 4.75 17.55 -9.00
C GLU A 111 5.02 16.36 -8.07
N ILE A 112 3.98 15.91 -7.35
CA ILE A 112 4.13 14.82 -6.40
C ILE A 112 4.24 13.50 -7.16
N VAL A 113 5.48 13.02 -7.30
CA VAL A 113 5.77 11.73 -7.91
C VAL A 113 5.62 10.63 -6.86
N LYS A 114 4.67 9.71 -7.09
CA LYS A 114 4.52 8.51 -6.27
C LYS A 114 5.80 7.66 -6.33
N LEU A 115 6.45 7.48 -5.18
CA LEU A 115 7.57 6.56 -5.01
C LEU A 115 7.09 5.10 -4.88
N GLU A 116 7.96 4.16 -5.22
CA GLU A 116 7.71 2.73 -5.11
C GLU A 116 8.78 2.10 -4.21
N CYS A 117 8.38 1.29 -3.23
CA CYS A 117 9.34 0.63 -2.34
C CYS A 117 9.91 -0.63 -3.00
N VAL A 118 11.17 -0.94 -2.69
CA VAL A 118 11.88 -2.08 -3.29
C VAL A 118 11.14 -3.39 -3.01
N GLY A 119 10.60 -3.56 -1.80
CA GLY A 119 9.83 -4.75 -1.44
C GLY A 119 8.57 -4.96 -2.28
N HIS A 120 7.91 -3.86 -2.71
CA HIS A 120 6.72 -3.96 -3.57
C HIS A 120 7.08 -4.38 -4.99
N VAL A 121 8.12 -3.79 -5.58
CA VAL A 121 8.56 -4.18 -6.93
C VAL A 121 9.17 -5.57 -6.96
N GLN A 122 9.86 -6.02 -5.90
CA GLN A 122 10.27 -7.42 -5.75
C GLN A 122 9.06 -8.36 -5.81
N LYS A 123 8.02 -8.12 -5.01
CA LYS A 123 6.79 -8.94 -5.01
C LYS A 123 6.10 -8.93 -6.39
N ARG A 124 6.19 -7.82 -7.13
CA ARG A 124 5.66 -7.73 -8.51
C ARG A 124 6.34 -8.73 -9.44
N VAL A 125 7.66 -8.87 -9.37
CA VAL A 125 8.42 -9.89 -10.13
C VAL A 125 7.86 -11.28 -9.82
N GLY A 126 7.75 -11.60 -8.53
CA GLY A 126 7.26 -12.89 -8.07
C GLY A 126 5.85 -13.18 -8.54
N THR A 127 4.95 -12.20 -8.47
CA THR A 127 3.56 -12.34 -8.88
C THR A 127 3.44 -12.60 -10.38
N ARG A 128 4.17 -11.85 -11.21
CA ARG A 128 4.15 -12.02 -12.67
C ARG A 128 4.74 -13.37 -13.09
N CYS A 129 5.85 -13.79 -12.49
CA CYS A 129 6.45 -15.09 -12.78
C CYS A 129 5.55 -16.25 -12.36
N ARG A 130 4.87 -16.16 -11.21
CA ARG A 130 3.91 -17.20 -10.77
C ARG A 130 2.70 -17.30 -11.69
N ARG A 131 2.21 -16.17 -12.22
CA ARG A 131 1.14 -16.16 -13.23
C ARG A 131 1.56 -16.86 -14.54
N LEU A 132 2.84 -16.77 -14.93
CA LEU A 132 3.33 -17.48 -16.11
C LEU A 132 3.27 -19.01 -15.96
N LYS A 133 3.34 -19.56 -14.74
CA LYS A 133 3.38 -21.00 -14.49
C LYS A 133 2.07 -21.74 -14.83
N GLN A 134 1.02 -21.04 -15.26
CA GLN A 134 -0.28 -21.65 -15.53
C GLN A 134 -0.33 -22.41 -16.86
N GLY A 135 -0.51 -23.73 -16.78
CA GLY A 135 -1.30 -24.55 -17.71
C GLY A 135 -0.82 -24.78 -19.15
N ARG A 136 0.36 -24.31 -19.57
CA ARG A 136 0.82 -24.47 -20.97
C ARG A 136 2.14 -25.23 -21.10
N LYS A 137 2.22 -26.06 -22.14
CA LYS A 137 3.47 -26.65 -22.65
C LYS A 137 4.19 -25.63 -23.54
N LEU A 138 5.51 -25.67 -23.53
CA LEU A 138 6.35 -24.83 -24.38
C LEU A 138 6.72 -25.54 -25.68
N GLU A 139 7.45 -24.84 -26.56
CA GLU A 139 7.97 -25.35 -27.84
C GLU A 139 8.72 -26.68 -27.70
N ASP A 140 9.30 -26.96 -26.54
CA ASP A 140 10.01 -28.19 -26.21
C ASP A 140 9.12 -29.32 -25.64
N GLY A 141 7.80 -29.17 -25.69
CA GLY A 141 6.83 -30.15 -25.20
C GLY A 141 6.75 -30.28 -23.67
N LYS A 142 7.58 -29.55 -22.91
CA LYS A 142 7.63 -29.59 -21.44
C LYS A 142 6.89 -28.38 -20.83
N GLY A 143 6.47 -28.52 -19.58
CA GLY A 143 5.81 -27.45 -18.83
C GLY A 143 6.77 -26.32 -18.41
N ILE A 144 6.20 -25.17 -18.03
CA ILE A 144 6.99 -23.99 -17.59
C ILE A 144 7.66 -24.23 -16.22
N ALA A 145 7.02 -25.01 -15.36
CA ALA A 145 7.53 -25.41 -14.07
C ALA A 145 8.26 -26.76 -14.14
N GLY A 146 9.06 -27.07 -13.11
CA GLY A 146 9.78 -28.34 -12.98
C GLY A 146 11.28 -28.16 -12.74
N THR A 147 11.99 -29.28 -12.53
CA THR A 147 13.44 -29.29 -12.30
C THR A 147 14.18 -28.63 -13.47
N GLY A 148 15.11 -27.73 -13.16
CA GLY A 148 15.85 -26.94 -14.16
C GLY A 148 15.01 -25.88 -14.88
N ARG A 149 13.84 -25.52 -14.34
CA ARG A 149 12.90 -24.54 -14.94
C ARG A 149 12.45 -23.50 -13.91
N LEU A 150 11.37 -22.78 -14.23
CA LEU A 150 10.80 -21.74 -13.40
C LEU A 150 10.04 -22.33 -12.19
N THR A 151 10.81 -22.81 -11.21
CA THR A 151 10.32 -23.29 -9.90
C THR A 151 9.97 -22.13 -8.98
N ASP A 152 9.19 -22.36 -7.91
CA ASP A 152 8.92 -21.30 -6.92
C ASP A 152 10.20 -20.81 -6.24
N LYS A 153 11.14 -21.72 -5.95
CA LYS A 153 12.48 -21.37 -5.44
C LYS A 153 13.22 -20.45 -6.39
N MET A 154 13.22 -20.75 -7.69
CA MET A 154 13.83 -19.87 -8.70
C MET A 154 13.14 -18.51 -8.72
N ILE A 155 11.80 -18.47 -8.65
CA ILE A 155 11.05 -17.21 -8.60
C ILE A 155 11.42 -16.37 -7.37
N ASP A 156 11.60 -16.98 -6.20
CA ASP A 156 12.03 -16.28 -4.99
C ASP A 156 13.47 -15.77 -5.11
N THR A 157 14.36 -16.54 -5.75
CA THR A 157 15.70 -16.08 -6.13
C THR A 157 15.64 -14.87 -7.07
N LEU A 158 14.77 -14.86 -8.08
CA LEU A 158 14.61 -13.72 -8.99
C LEU A 158 14.13 -12.46 -8.26
N GLN A 159 13.18 -12.60 -7.33
CA GLN A 159 12.73 -11.48 -6.49
C GLN A 159 13.90 -10.92 -5.68
N ASN A 160 14.75 -11.78 -5.12
CA ASN A 160 15.92 -11.35 -4.36
C ASN A 160 16.94 -10.64 -5.23
N TYR A 161 17.33 -11.22 -6.37
CA TYR A 161 18.27 -10.58 -7.30
C TYR A 161 17.78 -9.23 -7.80
N TYR A 162 16.49 -9.11 -8.11
CA TYR A 162 15.88 -7.84 -8.50
C TYR A 162 16.00 -6.77 -7.41
N GLY A 163 15.73 -7.13 -6.14
CA GLY A 163 15.92 -6.20 -5.03
C GLY A 163 17.38 -5.84 -4.78
N PHE A 164 18.32 -6.78 -4.95
CA PHE A 164 19.74 -6.50 -4.86
C PHE A 164 20.21 -5.53 -5.94
N ALA A 165 19.78 -5.73 -7.19
CA ALA A 165 20.10 -4.85 -8.31
C ALA A 165 19.68 -3.40 -8.01
N ILE A 166 18.47 -3.20 -7.46
CA ILE A 166 17.99 -1.88 -7.05
C ILE A 166 18.79 -1.34 -5.85
N HIS A 167 19.01 -2.14 -4.81
CA HIS A 167 19.68 -1.66 -3.60
C HIS A 167 21.14 -1.28 -3.82
N GLN A 168 21.88 -2.01 -4.67
CA GLN A 168 23.27 -1.71 -4.97
C GLN A 168 23.43 -0.48 -5.88
N ASN A 169 22.39 -0.13 -6.63
CA ASN A 169 22.39 1.00 -7.56
C ASN A 169 21.45 2.13 -7.10
N ALA A 170 21.17 2.24 -5.80
CA ALA A 170 20.36 3.32 -5.24
C ALA A 170 20.95 4.69 -5.64
N GLY A 171 20.12 5.59 -6.15
CA GLY A 171 20.55 6.88 -6.71
C GLY A 171 21.14 6.84 -8.12
N ASN A 172 21.31 5.67 -8.75
CA ASN A 172 21.86 5.52 -10.10
C ASN A 172 20.89 4.77 -11.02
N LEU A 173 20.06 5.49 -11.78
CA LEU A 173 19.06 4.91 -12.67
C LEU A 173 19.69 4.04 -13.79
N PRO A 174 20.69 4.52 -14.56
CA PRO A 174 21.34 3.68 -15.57
C PRO A 174 21.94 2.40 -14.98
N GLY A 175 22.55 2.50 -13.79
CA GLY A 175 23.09 1.35 -13.05
C GLY A 175 22.00 0.35 -12.67
N MET A 176 20.83 0.82 -12.19
CA MET A 176 19.69 -0.06 -11.89
C MET A 176 19.20 -0.79 -13.13
N ILE A 177 19.01 -0.10 -14.24
CA ILE A 177 18.55 -0.70 -15.50
C ILE A 177 19.53 -1.77 -15.96
N LYS A 178 20.83 -1.43 -16.00
CA LYS A 178 21.90 -2.34 -16.38
C LYS A 178 21.91 -3.59 -15.48
N ALA A 179 21.89 -3.40 -14.16
CA ALA A 179 21.91 -4.50 -13.20
C ALA A 179 20.67 -5.40 -13.29
N VAL A 180 19.48 -4.84 -13.52
CA VAL A 180 18.25 -5.63 -13.70
C VAL A 180 18.30 -6.42 -15.01
N LYS A 181 18.79 -5.83 -16.11
CA LYS A 181 18.98 -6.54 -17.40
C LYS A 181 19.99 -7.69 -17.27
N ALA A 182 21.05 -7.49 -16.48
CA ALA A 182 22.07 -8.50 -16.24
C ALA A 182 21.51 -9.79 -15.60
N ILE A 183 20.43 -9.69 -14.80
CA ILE A 183 19.78 -10.86 -14.19
C ILE A 183 19.30 -11.84 -15.27
N LEU A 184 18.64 -11.33 -16.32
CA LEU A 184 18.13 -12.19 -17.38
C LEU A 184 19.26 -12.76 -18.24
N GLY A 185 20.29 -11.95 -18.50
CA GLY A 185 21.54 -12.41 -19.14
C GLY A 185 22.13 -13.61 -18.40
N HIS A 186 22.37 -13.48 -17.09
CA HIS A 186 22.89 -14.55 -16.24
C HIS A 186 22.08 -15.85 -16.28
N LEU A 187 20.76 -15.77 -16.38
CA LEU A 187 19.90 -16.95 -16.44
C LEU A 187 19.91 -17.60 -17.82
N SER A 188 20.22 -16.84 -18.87
CA SER A 188 20.34 -17.36 -20.24
C SER A 188 21.71 -17.93 -20.56
N SER A 189 22.75 -17.55 -19.81
CA SER A 189 24.14 -17.90 -20.07
C SER A 189 24.43 -19.39 -19.88
N THR A 190 25.03 -20.00 -20.90
CA THR A 190 25.63 -21.33 -20.82
C THR A 190 27.13 -21.25 -21.12
N ASP A 191 27.85 -22.35 -20.93
CA ASP A 191 29.28 -22.40 -21.28
C ASP A 191 29.52 -22.24 -22.79
N GLN A 192 28.53 -22.61 -23.61
CA GLN A 192 28.58 -22.49 -25.07
C GLN A 192 28.10 -21.11 -25.58
N ASP A 193 27.25 -20.44 -24.81
CA ASP A 193 26.58 -19.19 -25.17
C ASP A 193 26.53 -18.27 -23.93
N PRO A 194 27.69 -17.71 -23.49
CA PRO A 194 27.77 -16.89 -22.29
C PRO A 194 27.24 -15.47 -22.56
N ASN A 195 26.23 -15.04 -21.80
CA ASN A 195 25.64 -13.70 -21.89
C ASN A 195 25.89 -12.87 -20.62
N HIS A 196 26.95 -12.05 -20.64
CA HIS A 196 27.36 -11.19 -19.51
C HIS A 196 27.51 -9.71 -19.88
N GLU A 197 26.86 -9.27 -20.96
CA GLU A 197 26.99 -7.91 -21.52
C GLU A 197 26.72 -6.80 -20.48
N PHE A 198 25.68 -6.99 -19.66
CA PHE A 198 25.28 -6.01 -18.65
C PHE A 198 25.90 -6.25 -17.27
N CYS A 199 26.79 -7.22 -17.15
CA CYS A 199 27.37 -7.59 -15.86
C CYS A 199 28.45 -6.61 -15.41
N ASP A 200 28.80 -6.68 -14.14
CA ASP A 200 29.91 -5.94 -13.55
C ASP A 200 30.88 -6.91 -12.87
N ALA A 201 32.18 -6.63 -13.00
CA ALA A 201 33.23 -7.49 -12.48
C ALA A 201 33.23 -7.58 -10.94
N SER A 202 32.59 -6.65 -10.21
CA SER A 202 32.51 -6.72 -8.74
C SER A 202 31.77 -7.96 -8.24
N TRP A 203 30.76 -8.44 -8.98
CA TRP A 203 29.91 -9.55 -8.54
C TRP A 203 29.79 -10.69 -9.56
N CYS A 204 30.09 -10.47 -10.85
CA CYS A 204 30.03 -11.53 -11.85
C CYS A 204 31.28 -12.42 -11.82
N GLY A 205 31.11 -13.70 -11.47
CA GLY A 205 32.21 -14.67 -11.44
C GLY A 205 32.80 -14.97 -12.82
N PHE A 206 31.99 -14.95 -13.88
CA PHE A 206 32.47 -15.15 -15.24
C PHE A 206 33.41 -14.02 -15.68
N LEU A 207 33.08 -12.76 -15.41
CA LEU A 207 33.96 -11.63 -15.75
C LEU A 207 35.26 -11.62 -14.94
N LYS A 208 35.26 -12.22 -13.74
CA LYS A 208 36.47 -12.36 -12.91
C LYS A 208 37.41 -13.45 -13.41
N ASP A 209 36.86 -14.58 -13.82
CA ASP A 209 37.64 -15.71 -14.36
C ASP A 209 36.86 -16.45 -15.46
N PRO A 210 36.91 -15.94 -16.70
CA PRO A 210 36.16 -16.53 -17.81
C PRO A 210 36.57 -17.98 -18.14
N ASN A 211 37.82 -18.35 -17.84
CA ASN A 211 38.40 -19.62 -18.26
C ASN A 211 37.94 -20.79 -17.37
N THR A 212 37.87 -20.56 -16.05
CA THR A 212 37.50 -21.60 -15.09
C THR A 212 36.02 -21.57 -14.72
N TYR A 213 35.32 -20.46 -14.94
CA TYR A 213 33.91 -20.33 -14.60
C TYR A 213 33.06 -21.34 -15.38
N ARG A 214 32.10 -21.96 -14.69
CA ARG A 214 31.13 -22.88 -15.27
C ARG A 214 29.72 -22.44 -14.91
N HIS A 215 28.89 -22.29 -15.92
CA HIS A 215 27.52 -21.84 -15.76
C HIS A 215 26.68 -22.93 -15.09
N LYS A 216 25.97 -22.54 -14.04
CA LYS A 216 25.06 -23.42 -13.31
C LYS A 216 23.66 -22.83 -13.37
N ASN A 217 22.66 -23.71 -13.41
CA ASN A 217 21.24 -23.34 -13.33
C ASN A 217 20.74 -22.43 -14.46
N ALA A 218 21.35 -22.51 -15.65
CA ALA A 218 20.84 -21.82 -16.84
C ALA A 218 19.41 -22.29 -17.16
N LEU A 219 18.52 -21.34 -17.46
CA LEU A 219 17.16 -21.63 -17.85
C LEU A 219 17.08 -21.89 -19.37
N PRO A 220 16.22 -22.82 -19.81
CA PRO A 220 15.96 -23.04 -21.24
C PRO A 220 15.58 -21.76 -21.97
N LYS A 221 16.04 -21.61 -23.23
CA LYS A 221 15.77 -20.44 -24.09
C LYS A 221 14.27 -20.11 -24.20
N CYS A 222 13.41 -21.13 -24.27
CA CYS A 222 11.95 -20.96 -24.29
C CYS A 222 11.40 -20.27 -23.04
N ILE A 223 12.01 -20.48 -21.85
CA ILE A 223 11.61 -19.83 -20.60
C ILE A 223 12.14 -18.39 -20.57
N ILE A 224 13.38 -18.17 -21.03
CA ILE A 224 13.96 -16.82 -21.13
C ILE A 224 13.09 -15.92 -22.00
N LYS A 225 12.66 -16.38 -23.18
CA LYS A 225 11.71 -15.66 -24.05
C LYS A 225 10.41 -15.25 -23.34
N LEU A 226 9.92 -16.06 -22.39
CA LEU A 226 8.73 -15.71 -21.61
C LEU A 226 9.00 -14.68 -20.52
N LEU A 227 10.23 -14.64 -19.99
CA LEU A 227 10.64 -13.70 -18.95
C LEU A 227 11.05 -12.34 -19.53
N GLU A 228 11.59 -12.29 -20.76
CA GLU A 228 11.95 -11.05 -21.47
C GLU A 228 10.89 -9.94 -21.38
N PRO A 229 9.61 -10.15 -21.77
CA PRO A 229 8.62 -9.08 -21.69
C PRO A 229 8.32 -8.63 -20.25
N ILE A 230 8.49 -9.52 -19.25
CA ILE A 230 8.37 -9.15 -17.85
C ILE A 230 9.54 -8.26 -17.43
N PHE A 231 10.76 -8.67 -17.76
CA PHE A 231 11.96 -7.91 -17.40
C PHE A 231 12.03 -6.57 -18.14
N ASN A 232 11.63 -6.49 -19.41
CA ASN A 232 11.56 -5.24 -20.16
C ASN A 232 10.64 -4.21 -19.47
N ASP A 233 9.45 -4.62 -19.06
CA ASP A 233 8.53 -3.76 -18.32
C ASP A 233 9.07 -3.40 -16.92
N LEU A 234 9.74 -4.33 -16.25
CA LEU A 234 10.38 -4.08 -14.96
C LEU A 234 11.63 -3.18 -15.06
N THR A 235 12.24 -3.09 -16.24
CA THR A 235 13.36 -2.16 -16.53
C THR A 235 12.89 -0.78 -17.02
N SER A 236 11.59 -0.51 -17.04
CA SER A 236 11.09 0.80 -17.44
C SER A 236 11.65 1.92 -16.56
N GLU A 237 12.13 3.00 -17.19
CA GLU A 237 12.68 4.15 -16.49
C GLU A 237 11.68 4.76 -15.52
N SER A 238 10.41 4.87 -15.93
CA SER A 238 9.33 5.40 -15.10
C SER A 238 9.06 4.59 -13.83
N LEU A 239 9.36 3.28 -13.82
CA LEU A 239 9.29 2.43 -12.64
C LEU A 239 10.53 2.54 -11.77
N LEU A 240 11.71 2.44 -12.37
CA LEU A 240 12.97 2.42 -11.62
C LEU A 240 13.33 3.80 -11.05
N GLN A 241 12.92 4.89 -11.70
CA GLN A 241 13.01 6.26 -11.16
C GLN A 241 12.33 6.37 -9.79
N LYS A 242 11.17 5.72 -9.63
CA LYS A 242 10.40 5.68 -8.37
C LYS A 242 11.07 4.84 -7.28
N CYS A 243 12.06 4.02 -7.65
CA CYS A 243 12.81 3.15 -6.75
C CYS A 243 14.18 3.73 -6.37
N LEU A 244 14.60 4.89 -6.91
CA LEU A 244 15.93 5.47 -6.69
C LEU A 244 16.29 5.67 -5.21
N HIS A 245 15.30 5.93 -4.36
CA HIS A 245 15.49 6.08 -2.92
C HIS A 245 15.93 4.79 -2.21
N GLY A 246 15.73 3.62 -2.84
CA GLY A 246 16.24 2.34 -2.37
C GLY A 246 15.66 1.83 -1.04
N LYS A 247 14.52 2.38 -0.57
CA LYS A 247 13.89 1.99 0.71
C LYS A 247 12.94 0.81 0.56
N THR A 248 12.90 -0.01 1.60
CA THR A 248 12.13 -1.27 1.64
C THR A 248 10.68 -1.09 2.08
N GLN A 249 10.40 -0.09 2.93
CA GLN A 249 9.05 0.20 3.41
C GLN A 249 8.42 1.34 2.63
N ASN A 250 7.12 1.19 2.37
CA ASN A 250 6.29 2.28 1.90
C ASN A 250 5.87 3.12 3.12
N ASN A 251 6.25 4.39 3.17
CA ASN A 251 5.81 5.32 4.22
C ASN A 251 4.27 5.43 4.29
N ASN A 252 3.55 5.10 3.22
CA ASN A 252 2.09 5.10 3.25
C ASN A 252 1.53 4.01 4.17
N GLU A 253 2.27 2.94 4.46
CA GLU A 253 1.82 1.88 5.37
C GLU A 253 1.71 2.38 6.81
N CYS A 254 2.64 3.23 7.28
CA CYS A 254 2.57 3.78 8.63
C CYS A 254 1.51 4.86 8.77
N LEU A 255 1.25 5.68 7.73
CA LEU A 255 0.09 6.58 7.72
C LEU A 255 -1.23 5.81 7.69
N ASN A 256 -1.36 4.82 6.81
CA ASN A 256 -2.56 3.98 6.74
C ASN A 256 -2.83 3.32 8.08
N LYS A 257 -1.81 2.77 8.74
CA LYS A 257 -1.96 2.23 10.09
C LYS A 257 -2.54 3.27 11.06
N LEU A 258 -2.01 4.49 11.06
CA LEU A 258 -2.51 5.58 11.91
C LEU A 258 -3.98 5.96 11.62
N ILE A 259 -4.42 5.88 10.37
CA ILE A 259 -5.83 6.11 9.99
C ILE A 259 -6.70 5.00 10.58
N TRP A 260 -6.30 3.74 10.38
CA TRP A 260 -7.09 2.58 10.82
C TRP A 260 -7.07 2.35 12.33
N ASP A 261 -6.02 2.78 13.03
CA ASP A 261 -5.96 2.81 14.50
C ASP A 261 -6.96 3.82 15.10
N ARG A 262 -7.33 4.87 14.35
CA ARG A 262 -8.33 5.87 14.77
C ARG A 262 -9.74 5.51 14.33
N CYS A 263 -9.87 4.89 13.17
CA CYS A 263 -11.14 4.56 12.55
C CYS A 263 -11.02 3.15 11.98
N SER A 264 -11.50 2.16 12.72
CA SER A 264 -11.35 0.74 12.34
C SER A 264 -12.11 0.45 11.04
N LYS A 265 -11.53 -0.45 10.22
CA LYS A 265 -12.18 -0.98 9.01
C LYS A 265 -13.30 -1.97 9.30
N GLU A 266 -13.40 -2.44 10.53
CA GLU A 266 -14.32 -3.52 10.92
C GLU A 266 -15.77 -3.06 11.03
N TYR A 267 -16.00 -1.75 11.17
CA TYR A 267 -17.32 -1.18 11.37
C TYR A 267 -17.61 -0.13 10.29
N PHE A 268 -18.86 -0.05 9.87
CA PHE A 268 -19.31 1.01 9.00
C PHE A 268 -19.36 2.32 9.78
N VAL A 269 -18.69 3.33 9.24
CA VAL A 269 -18.67 4.69 9.79
C VAL A 269 -19.09 5.69 8.73
N GLU A 270 -19.60 6.82 9.17
CA GLU A 270 -19.92 7.93 8.28
C GLU A 270 -18.64 8.51 7.65
N ARG A 271 -18.80 9.09 6.46
CA ARG A 271 -17.70 9.71 5.71
C ARG A 271 -16.94 10.75 6.54
N LYS A 272 -17.66 11.60 7.29
CA LYS A 272 -17.06 12.64 8.12
C LYS A 272 -16.11 12.07 9.17
N THR A 273 -16.48 10.96 9.81
CA THR A 273 -15.64 10.27 10.80
C THR A 273 -14.33 9.76 10.18
N VAL A 274 -14.38 9.25 8.94
CA VAL A 274 -13.17 8.85 8.22
C VAL A 274 -12.31 10.07 7.90
N GLU A 275 -12.90 11.16 7.42
CA GLU A 275 -12.19 12.41 7.12
C GLU A 275 -11.47 12.96 8.36
N GLU A 276 -12.13 13.01 9.51
CA GLU A 276 -11.54 13.41 10.79
C GLU A 276 -10.39 12.49 11.22
N ALA A 277 -10.56 11.18 11.06
CA ALA A 277 -9.50 10.21 11.34
C ALA A 277 -8.28 10.42 10.44
N VAL A 278 -8.50 10.74 9.15
CA VAL A 278 -7.44 11.08 8.20
C VAL A 278 -6.74 12.37 8.60
N TYR A 279 -7.46 13.46 8.89
CA TYR A 279 -6.85 14.71 9.32
C TYR A 279 -6.03 14.55 10.59
N SER A 280 -6.58 13.84 11.58
CA SER A 280 -5.87 13.53 12.82
C SER A 280 -4.63 12.66 12.57
N ALA A 281 -4.70 11.70 11.63
CA ALA A 281 -3.57 10.85 11.24
C ALA A 281 -2.47 11.62 10.55
N VAL A 282 -2.80 12.49 9.60
CA VAL A 282 -1.84 13.34 8.91
C VAL A 282 -1.18 14.30 9.90
N ALA A 283 -1.94 14.94 10.78
CA ALA A 283 -1.39 15.81 11.82
C ALA A 283 -0.40 15.08 12.73
N HIS A 284 -0.73 13.86 13.16
CA HIS A 284 0.20 13.04 13.96
C HIS A 284 1.42 12.60 13.16
N PHE A 285 1.24 12.22 11.90
CA PHE A 285 2.33 11.75 11.06
C PHE A 285 3.38 12.85 10.86
N ASN A 286 2.93 14.06 10.57
CA ASN A 286 3.79 15.22 10.29
C ASN A 286 4.34 15.85 11.58
N ASP A 287 3.47 16.25 12.49
CA ASP A 287 3.83 17.03 13.69
C ASP A 287 4.09 16.15 14.93
N GLY A 288 3.87 14.84 14.81
CA GLY A 288 3.98 13.90 15.93
C GLY A 288 2.78 13.90 16.87
N PRO A 289 2.85 13.12 17.96
CA PRO A 289 1.78 12.99 18.94
C PRO A 289 1.34 14.31 19.58
N SER A 290 2.19 15.34 19.60
CA SER A 290 1.89 16.65 20.18
C SER A 290 0.97 17.51 19.30
N SER A 291 0.73 17.12 18.05
CA SER A 291 -0.23 17.78 17.16
C SER A 291 -1.64 17.92 17.78
N ILE A 292 -2.07 16.92 18.56
CA ILE A 292 -3.37 16.94 19.24
C ILE A 292 -3.49 18.10 20.24
N LEU A 293 -2.39 18.55 20.84
CA LEU A 293 -2.39 19.67 21.78
C LEU A 293 -2.75 20.98 21.06
N LYS A 294 -2.29 21.14 19.81
CA LYS A 294 -2.63 22.30 18.97
C LYS A 294 -4.11 22.28 18.60
N VAL A 295 -4.63 21.10 18.23
CA VAL A 295 -6.04 20.90 17.88
C VAL A 295 -6.95 21.21 19.08
N LEU A 296 -6.64 20.66 20.26
CA LEU A 296 -7.41 20.91 21.49
C LEU A 296 -7.49 22.39 21.83
N ASN A 297 -6.35 23.09 21.80
CA ASN A 297 -6.31 24.54 22.05
C ASN A 297 -7.18 25.33 21.04
N LYS A 298 -7.18 24.93 19.77
CA LYS A 298 -8.02 25.57 18.73
C LYS A 298 -9.51 25.30 18.91
N LEU A 299 -9.87 24.18 19.53
CA LEU A 299 -11.24 23.84 19.91
C LEU A 299 -11.67 24.49 21.24
N GLY A 300 -10.83 25.35 21.84
CA GLY A 300 -11.11 25.97 23.14
C GLY A 300 -10.90 25.04 24.34
N VAL A 301 -10.30 23.86 24.13
CA VAL A 301 -10.01 22.89 25.19
C VAL A 301 -8.55 23.03 25.60
N SER A 302 -8.30 23.50 26.83
CA SER A 302 -6.95 23.57 27.38
C SER A 302 -6.40 22.15 27.67
N PRO A 303 -5.29 21.73 27.06
CA PRO A 303 -4.70 20.42 27.33
C PRO A 303 -4.22 20.32 28.78
N GLY A 304 -4.62 19.27 29.48
CA GLY A 304 -4.13 18.99 30.84
C GLY A 304 -2.63 18.67 30.88
N TYR A 305 -1.99 18.93 32.03
CA TYR A 305 -0.56 18.71 32.27
C TYR A 305 -0.09 17.31 31.86
N TYR A 306 -0.80 16.27 32.29
CA TYR A 306 -0.45 14.87 31.99
C TYR A 306 -0.57 14.53 30.50
N THR A 307 -1.50 15.16 29.78
CA THR A 307 -1.66 14.97 28.34
C THR A 307 -0.46 15.54 27.60
N GLY A 308 -0.03 16.76 27.96
CA GLY A 308 1.18 17.38 27.43
C GLY A 308 2.42 16.53 27.69
N GLN A 309 2.60 16.07 28.93
CA GLN A 309 3.74 15.24 29.31
C GLN A 309 3.79 13.91 28.54
N LYS A 310 2.65 13.21 28.41
CA LYS A 310 2.57 11.95 27.63
C LYS A 310 2.84 12.16 26.14
N CYS A 311 2.33 13.23 25.53
CA CYS A 311 2.58 13.54 24.12
C CYS A 311 4.08 13.77 23.87
N THR A 312 4.73 14.58 24.72
CA THR A 312 6.17 14.84 24.64
C THR A 312 6.99 13.56 24.84
N ALA A 313 6.65 12.73 25.82
CA ALA A 313 7.35 11.46 26.06
C ALA A 313 7.26 10.51 24.85
N LYS A 314 6.07 10.38 24.24
CA LYS A 314 5.87 9.58 23.03
C LYS A 314 6.67 10.12 21.86
N ASP A 315 6.74 11.44 21.70
CA ASP A 315 7.51 12.06 20.62
C ASP A 315 9.02 11.86 20.78
N VAL A 316 9.55 12.03 22.00
CA VAL A 316 10.95 11.72 22.32
C VAL A 316 11.28 10.25 22.02
N GLN A 317 10.40 9.32 22.40
CA GLN A 317 10.58 7.90 22.07
C GLN A 317 10.54 7.64 20.55
N ARG A 318 9.65 8.30 19.81
CA ARG A 318 9.57 8.22 18.34
C ARG A 318 10.89 8.65 17.71
N ILE A 319 11.42 9.81 18.12
CA ILE A 319 12.69 10.34 17.63
C ILE A 319 13.85 9.39 17.97
N LYS A 320 13.94 8.91 19.21
CA LYS A 320 14.98 7.94 19.63
C LYS A 320 14.93 6.65 18.81
N LYS A 321 13.74 6.08 18.60
CA LYS A 321 13.55 4.87 17.78
C LYS A 321 13.94 5.12 16.32
N SER A 322 13.54 6.27 15.76
CA SER A 322 13.90 6.65 14.39
C SER A 322 15.41 6.81 14.24
N ALA A 323 16.07 7.53 15.15
CA ALA A 323 17.51 7.73 15.15
C ALA A 323 18.26 6.39 15.21
N CYS A 324 17.88 5.52 16.15
CA CYS A 324 18.47 4.18 16.29
C CYS A 324 18.32 3.34 15.01
N ARG A 325 17.12 3.28 14.42
CA ARG A 325 16.85 2.53 13.18
C ARG A 325 17.51 3.14 11.95
N SER A 326 17.80 4.44 11.97
CA SER A 326 18.47 5.13 10.86
C SER A 326 19.98 4.91 10.80
N THR A 327 20.58 4.38 11.89
CA THR A 327 22.02 4.07 11.96
C THR A 327 22.41 3.01 10.93
N GLU A 328 23.63 3.12 10.39
CA GLU A 328 24.15 2.12 9.45
C GLU A 328 24.29 0.74 10.07
N VAL A 329 24.62 0.67 11.36
CA VAL A 329 24.74 -0.59 12.10
C VAL A 329 23.40 -1.31 12.15
N ALA A 330 22.32 -0.62 12.52
CA ALA A 330 20.97 -1.20 12.52
C ALA A 330 20.54 -1.63 11.11
N LYS A 331 20.80 -0.81 10.08
CA LYS A 331 20.50 -1.14 8.68
C LYS A 331 21.30 -2.37 8.19
N LYS A 332 22.58 -2.48 8.57
CA LYS A 332 23.44 -3.64 8.24
C LYS A 332 22.97 -4.90 8.95
N GLN A 333 22.59 -4.81 10.23
CA GLN A 333 22.04 -5.93 10.99
C GLN A 333 20.70 -6.42 10.41
N GLU A 334 19.79 -5.51 10.04
CA GLU A 334 18.55 -5.89 9.34
C GLU A 334 18.83 -6.56 7.98
N LYS A 335 19.79 -6.02 7.21
CA LYS A 335 20.23 -6.64 5.95
C LYS A 335 20.79 -8.05 6.18
N GLN A 336 21.64 -8.25 7.19
CA GLN A 336 22.21 -9.55 7.53
C GLN A 336 21.16 -10.54 8.03
N LYS A 337 20.20 -10.09 8.84
CA LYS A 337 19.11 -10.93 9.35
C LYS A 337 18.20 -11.38 8.20
N SER A 338 17.79 -10.45 7.34
CA SER A 338 17.04 -10.74 6.12
C SER A 338 17.81 -11.68 5.17
N TYR A 339 19.13 -11.52 5.05
CA TYR A 339 19.97 -12.41 4.25
C TYR A 339 19.99 -13.83 4.81
N LYS A 340 20.22 -13.99 6.12
CA LYS A 340 20.21 -15.30 6.79
C LYS A 340 18.86 -16.00 6.74
N GLU A 341 17.77 -15.26 6.88
CA GLU A 341 16.40 -15.79 6.76
C GLU A 341 16.05 -16.23 5.33
N ARG A 342 16.60 -15.55 4.30
CA ARG A 342 16.33 -15.85 2.88
C ARG A 342 17.28 -16.85 2.25
N PHE A 343 18.48 -17.01 2.79
CA PHE A 343 19.48 -17.98 2.36
C PHE A 343 19.95 -18.80 3.57
N PRO A 344 19.09 -19.66 4.14
CA PRO A 344 19.56 -20.67 5.08
C PRO A 344 20.57 -21.55 4.35
N GLY A 345 21.76 -21.68 4.95
CA GLY A 345 22.91 -22.40 4.37
C GLY A 345 22.60 -23.84 3.99
#